data_AF-A0A1V9GAK2-F1
#
_entry.id   AF-A0A1V9GAK2-F1
#
_cell.length_a   1.000
_cell.length_b   1.000
_cell.length_c   1.000
_cell.angle_alpha   90.00
_cell.angle_beta   90.00
_cell.angle_gamma   90.00
#
_symmetry.space_group_name_H-M   'P 1'
#
loop_
_entity.id
_entity.type
_entity.pdbx_description
1 polymer ?
#
loop_
_entity_poly.entity_id
_entity_poly.type
_entity_poly.pdbx_seq_one_letter_code
_entity_poly.pdbx_strand_id
1 'polypeptide(L)'
;MDKNNIPTLKEVIHFLKRGDRDFCDMLQISPDKFEDAPFEMLISNEFDVLAGVNKVRMLFDVECFGVFRNILLKYHDNGNIKVVFYGTISNIDGIFKMFELLIGELGAGNFDREKFFSFADRQNVNLVATSPGFGTGKDVVHYWSLSDDISIVLQYCQKPRYQFSLLITRLIPKVRDHSKRNNNGTITERLSINIWNLLDSTLYNGLAESAINEYGVLEYTLELDRKELDYFTHLILSVGTEIQAEGKLPRFNIDLYHNGSPDISKIRSIAEQLIRLYGTDSSGNGELEPYEWDKINNNEFWTGRTWEFNRSHVLRHNPQDEIAYYIRMDNMGDLQGFKVTIVSANKLYELFT
;
A
#
# COMPACT_ATOMS: atom_id res chain seq x y z
N MET A 1 11.89 -35.90 23.17
CA MET A 1 11.51 -34.74 22.34
C MET A 1 10.05 -34.52 22.56
N ASP A 2 9.68 -33.53 23.38
CA ASP A 2 8.29 -33.15 23.55
C ASP A 2 7.76 -32.67 22.20
N LYS A 3 6.72 -33.35 21.69
CA LYS A 3 5.98 -32.84 20.54
C LYS A 3 5.32 -31.54 21.01
N ASN A 4 5.91 -30.40 20.66
CA ASN A 4 5.18 -29.13 20.72
C ASN A 4 3.92 -29.32 19.89
N ASN A 5 2.76 -29.30 20.53
CA ASN A 5 1.48 -29.51 19.86
C ASN A 5 1.03 -28.17 19.28
N ILE A 6 1.73 -27.71 18.24
CA ILE A 6 1.42 -26.45 17.57
C ILE A 6 -0.01 -26.56 17.01
N PRO A 7 -0.86 -25.56 17.25
CA PRO A 7 -2.21 -25.55 16.69
C PRO A 7 -2.21 -25.68 15.17
N THR A 8 -3.28 -26.23 14.63
CA THR A 8 -3.51 -26.27 13.19
C THR A 8 -3.69 -24.86 12.64
N LEU A 9 -3.44 -24.66 11.34
CA LEU A 9 -3.63 -23.35 10.70
C LEU A 9 -5.07 -22.85 10.86
N LYS A 10 -6.05 -23.77 10.82
CA LYS A 10 -7.46 -23.45 11.05
C LYS A 10 -7.70 -22.87 12.45
N GLU A 11 -7.09 -23.46 13.49
CA GLU A 11 -7.17 -22.93 14.86
C GLU A 11 -6.50 -21.56 14.97
N VAL A 12 -5.33 -21.38 14.35
CA VAL A 12 -4.64 -20.08 14.29
C VAL A 12 -5.51 -19.00 13.64
N ILE A 13 -6.14 -19.31 12.50
CA ILE A 13 -7.08 -18.38 11.83
C ILE A 13 -8.27 -18.05 12.75
N HIS A 14 -8.76 -19.03 13.50
CA HIS A 14 -9.87 -18.82 14.43
C HIS A 14 -9.49 -17.95 15.63
N PHE A 15 -8.29 -18.12 16.19
CA PHE A 15 -7.75 -17.22 17.22
C PHE A 15 -7.65 -15.78 16.69
N LEU A 16 -7.13 -15.59 15.49
CA LEU A 16 -7.04 -14.27 14.84
C LEU A 16 -8.42 -13.61 14.69
N LYS A 17 -9.42 -14.38 14.21
CA LYS A 17 -10.82 -13.92 14.07
C LYS A 17 -11.46 -13.52 15.40
N ARG A 18 -11.04 -14.14 16.51
CA ARG A 18 -11.57 -13.87 17.86
C ARG A 18 -10.97 -12.66 18.54
N GLY A 19 -9.91 -12.08 17.98
CA GLY A 19 -9.24 -10.95 18.62
C GLY A 19 -7.93 -11.32 19.30
N ASP A 20 -7.44 -12.56 19.22
CA ASP A 20 -6.14 -12.92 19.80
C ASP A 20 -5.02 -12.24 18.99
N ARG A 21 -4.04 -11.67 19.70
CA ARG A 21 -2.98 -10.82 19.11
C ARG A 21 -1.57 -11.20 19.51
N ASP A 22 -1.41 -12.13 20.46
CA ASP A 22 -0.10 -12.64 20.86
C ASP A 22 0.23 -13.91 20.07
N PHE A 23 1.26 -13.82 19.24
CA PHE A 23 1.64 -14.93 18.36
C PHE A 23 2.26 -16.11 19.11
N CYS A 24 2.95 -15.88 20.23
CA CYS A 24 3.51 -16.96 21.04
C CYS A 24 2.40 -17.76 21.71
N ASP A 25 1.42 -17.06 22.30
CA ASP A 25 0.25 -17.70 22.92
C ASP A 25 -0.59 -18.44 21.89
N MET A 26 -0.88 -17.81 20.74
CA MET A 26 -1.65 -18.42 19.67
C MET A 26 -0.99 -19.67 19.09
N LEU A 27 0.35 -19.68 18.98
CA LEU A 27 1.09 -20.84 18.48
C LEU A 27 1.40 -21.86 19.57
N GLN A 28 1.08 -21.54 20.83
CA GLN A 28 1.44 -22.33 22.00
C GLN A 28 2.95 -22.59 22.09
N ILE A 29 3.75 -21.58 21.71
CA ILE A 29 5.21 -21.64 21.73
C ILE A 29 5.70 -20.67 22.79
N SER A 30 6.40 -21.22 23.78
CA SER A 30 6.99 -20.42 24.83
C SER A 30 8.02 -19.41 24.27
N PRO A 31 7.98 -18.12 24.68
CA PRO A 31 8.83 -17.08 24.12
C PRO A 31 10.34 -17.34 24.24
N ASP A 32 10.78 -18.13 25.22
CA ASP A 32 12.18 -18.53 25.46
C ASP A 32 12.75 -19.50 24.42
N LYS A 33 11.89 -20.16 23.63
CA LYS A 33 12.34 -21.04 22.53
C LYS A 33 12.88 -20.28 21.33
N PHE A 34 12.57 -18.99 21.22
CA PHE A 34 13.03 -18.16 20.12
C PHE A 34 14.41 -17.57 20.41
N GLU A 35 15.30 -17.69 19.44
CA GLU A 35 16.61 -17.05 19.45
C GLU A 35 16.51 -15.67 18.78
N ASP A 36 17.10 -14.64 19.38
CA ASP A 36 17.14 -13.31 18.78
C ASP A 36 18.23 -13.28 17.68
N ALA A 37 17.88 -12.74 16.51
CA ALA A 37 18.84 -12.58 15.42
C ALA A 37 19.93 -11.57 15.80
N PRO A 38 21.22 -11.85 15.53
CA PRO A 38 22.29 -10.88 15.73
C PRO A 38 22.04 -9.59 14.94
N PHE A 39 22.51 -8.46 15.47
CA PHE A 39 22.33 -7.16 14.82
C PHE A 39 22.96 -7.13 13.42
N GLU A 40 24.11 -7.79 13.24
CA GLU A 40 24.80 -7.91 11.97
C GLU A 40 23.94 -8.59 10.89
N MET A 41 23.14 -9.59 11.31
CA MET A 41 22.23 -10.29 10.41
C MET A 41 21.07 -9.38 9.98
N LEU A 42 20.54 -8.56 10.90
CA LEU A 42 19.47 -7.59 10.62
C LEU A 42 19.93 -6.56 9.57
N ILE A 43 21.10 -5.95 9.76
CA ILE A 43 21.61 -4.92 8.85
C ILE A 43 22.07 -5.50 7.50
N SER A 44 22.45 -6.78 7.45
CA SER A 44 22.89 -7.44 6.22
C SER A 44 21.75 -7.78 5.26
N ASN A 45 20.50 -7.76 5.73
CA ASN A 45 19.33 -8.04 4.90
C ASN A 45 18.68 -6.71 4.48
N GLU A 46 19.07 -6.21 3.30
CA GLU A 46 18.57 -4.95 2.74
C GLU A 46 17.04 -4.87 2.73
N PHE A 47 16.34 -5.97 2.45
CA PHE A 47 14.87 -5.98 2.45
C PHE A 47 14.26 -5.79 3.85
N ASP A 48 14.90 -6.32 4.89
CA ASP A 48 14.43 -6.15 6.26
C ASP A 48 14.70 -4.73 6.76
N VAL A 49 15.86 -4.16 6.41
CA VAL A 49 16.19 -2.76 6.69
C VAL A 49 15.19 -1.81 6.00
N LEU A 50 14.94 -2.01 4.70
CA LEU A 50 13.99 -1.22 3.93
C LEU A 50 12.54 -1.36 4.45
N ALA A 51 12.20 -2.49 5.06
CA ALA A 51 10.89 -2.71 5.66
C ALA A 51 10.78 -2.23 7.11
N GLY A 52 11.79 -1.53 7.65
CA GLY A 52 11.79 -1.00 9.02
C GLY A 52 11.88 -2.08 10.10
N VAL A 53 12.40 -3.28 9.79
CA VAL A 53 12.54 -4.36 10.78
C VAL A 53 13.67 -4.04 11.75
N ASN A 54 13.34 -3.93 13.04
CA ASN A 54 14.32 -3.57 14.08
C ASN A 54 14.64 -4.73 15.04
N LYS A 55 13.84 -5.80 15.02
CA LYS A 55 14.10 -7.02 15.78
C LYS A 55 13.55 -8.23 15.04
N VAL A 56 14.34 -9.31 14.98
CA VAL A 56 13.90 -10.61 14.48
C VAL A 56 14.16 -11.67 15.55
N ARG A 57 13.17 -12.51 15.80
CA ARG A 57 13.31 -13.72 16.62
C ARG A 57 13.05 -14.95 15.77
N MET A 58 13.84 -15.99 15.94
CA MET A 58 13.92 -17.13 15.05
C MET A 58 13.70 -18.42 15.82
N LEU A 59 12.94 -19.33 15.22
CA LEU A 59 12.76 -20.69 15.71
C LEU A 59 12.83 -21.63 14.50
N PHE A 60 13.84 -22.48 14.49
CA PHE A 60 14.13 -23.41 13.38
C PHE A 60 13.77 -24.85 13.76
N ASP A 61 13.64 -25.70 12.75
CA ASP A 61 13.37 -27.15 12.88
C ASP A 61 12.11 -27.50 13.68
N VAL A 62 11.10 -26.64 13.58
CA VAL A 62 9.79 -26.81 14.20
C VAL A 62 8.72 -26.92 13.11
N GLU A 63 8.16 -28.12 12.95
CA GLU A 63 7.14 -28.38 11.94
C GLU A 63 5.82 -27.66 12.29
N CYS A 64 5.41 -26.74 11.42
CA CYS A 64 4.17 -25.99 11.51
C CYS A 64 3.28 -26.30 10.30
N PHE A 65 2.01 -26.61 10.58
CA PHE A 65 0.97 -26.84 9.57
C PHE A 65 1.34 -27.92 8.52
N GLY A 66 2.23 -28.86 8.89
CA GLY A 66 2.69 -29.96 8.05
C GLY A 66 3.57 -29.56 6.85
N VAL A 67 3.94 -28.28 6.72
CA VAL A 67 4.68 -27.77 5.54
C VAL A 67 5.86 -26.89 5.93
N PHE A 68 5.70 -26.03 6.93
CA PHE A 68 6.72 -25.08 7.32
C PHE A 68 7.60 -25.66 8.42
N ARG A 69 8.87 -25.29 8.46
CA ARG A 69 9.83 -25.76 9.48
C ARG A 69 10.47 -24.65 10.29
N ASN A 70 10.33 -23.41 9.81
CA ASN A 70 11.00 -22.26 10.39
C ASN A 70 9.95 -21.18 10.66
N ILE A 71 10.04 -20.55 11.82
CA ILE A 71 9.20 -19.43 12.23
C ILE A 71 10.10 -18.24 12.50
N LEU A 72 9.78 -17.10 11.89
CA LEU A 72 10.44 -15.82 12.16
C LEU A 72 9.40 -14.84 12.70
N LEU A 73 9.67 -14.21 13.83
CA LEU A 73 8.93 -13.07 14.36
C LEU A 73 9.70 -11.80 14.04
N LYS A 74 9.18 -10.99 13.13
CA LYS A 74 9.75 -9.69 12.74
C LYS A 74 8.97 -8.56 13.41
N TYR A 75 9.68 -7.71 14.13
CA TYR A 75 9.14 -6.51 14.76
C TYR A 75 9.59 -5.31 13.94
N HIS A 76 8.65 -4.45 13.61
CA HIS A 76 8.88 -3.26 12.82
C HIS A 76 8.92 -2.02 13.72
N ASP A 77 9.64 -1.00 13.29
CA ASP A 77 9.73 0.33 13.93
C ASP A 77 8.38 1.03 14.07
N ASN A 78 7.50 0.87 13.09
CA ASN A 78 6.13 1.35 13.13
C ASN A 78 5.24 0.58 14.11
N GLY A 79 5.78 -0.47 14.76
CA GLY A 79 5.16 -1.32 15.77
C GLY A 79 4.34 -2.50 15.23
N ASN A 80 4.34 -2.71 13.92
CA ASN A 80 3.77 -3.92 13.31
C ASN A 80 4.58 -5.15 13.75
N ILE A 81 3.89 -6.29 13.85
CA ILE A 81 4.53 -7.58 14.12
C ILE A 81 4.13 -8.54 13.01
N LYS A 82 5.13 -9.18 12.39
CA LYS A 82 4.94 -10.14 11.31
C LYS A 82 5.50 -11.49 11.71
N VAL A 83 4.66 -12.52 11.66
CA VAL A 83 5.11 -13.91 11.73
C VAL A 83 5.30 -14.43 10.32
N VAL A 84 6.46 -15.01 10.06
CA VAL A 84 6.80 -15.66 8.80
C VAL A 84 6.98 -17.15 9.09
N PHE A 85 6.09 -17.98 8.57
CA PHE A 85 6.29 -19.41 8.47
C PHE A 85 7.00 -19.70 7.15
N TYR A 86 8.14 -20.36 7.22
CA TYR A 86 9.00 -20.62 6.08
C TYR A 86 9.29 -22.11 5.94
N GLY A 87 9.24 -22.58 4.70
CA GLY A 87 9.56 -23.95 4.32
C GLY A 87 10.14 -24.02 2.91
N THR A 88 10.97 -25.03 2.67
CA THR A 88 11.46 -25.36 1.34
C THR A 88 10.66 -26.56 0.85
N ILE A 89 9.72 -26.32 -0.08
CA ILE A 89 8.81 -27.37 -0.57
C ILE A 89 8.90 -27.52 -2.08
N SER A 90 9.19 -28.75 -2.49
CA SER A 90 9.08 -29.22 -3.87
C SER A 90 7.79 -30.01 -4.10
N ASN A 91 7.09 -30.41 -3.03
CA ASN A 91 5.82 -31.12 -3.10
C ASN A 91 4.66 -30.14 -3.33
N ILE A 92 4.19 -30.10 -4.57
CA ILE A 92 3.16 -29.17 -5.03
C ILE A 92 1.79 -29.49 -4.39
N ASP A 93 1.50 -30.74 -4.03
CA ASP A 93 0.24 -31.08 -3.36
C ASP A 93 0.14 -30.45 -1.96
N GLY A 94 1.28 -30.30 -1.26
CA GLY A 94 1.33 -29.61 0.03
C GLY A 94 1.02 -28.11 -0.12
N ILE A 95 1.49 -27.49 -1.21
CA ILE A 95 1.18 -26.09 -1.54
C ILE A 95 -0.32 -25.93 -1.78
N PHE A 96 -0.94 -26.79 -2.61
CA PHE A 96 -2.37 -26.70 -2.90
C PHE A 96 -3.25 -26.97 -1.70
N LYS A 97 -2.91 -27.96 -0.85
CA LYS A 97 -3.66 -28.21 0.39
C LYS A 97 -3.68 -26.99 1.31
N MET A 98 -2.55 -26.28 1.41
CA MET A 98 -2.46 -25.05 2.20
C MET A 98 -3.36 -23.96 1.62
N PHE A 99 -3.31 -23.77 0.30
CA PHE A 99 -4.13 -22.79 -0.40
C PHE A 99 -5.63 -23.10 -0.30
N GLU A 100 -6.03 -24.36 -0.48
CA GLU A 100 -7.42 -24.82 -0.36
C GLU A 100 -7.96 -24.61 1.06
N LEU A 101 -7.13 -24.85 2.10
CA LEU A 101 -7.50 -24.54 3.48
C LEU A 101 -7.73 -23.04 3.68
N LEU A 102 -6.80 -22.20 3.20
CA LEU A 102 -6.93 -20.74 3.31
C LEU A 102 -8.17 -20.23 2.58
N ILE A 103 -8.47 -20.73 1.38
CA ILE A 103 -9.71 -20.35 0.68
C ILE A 103 -10.95 -20.80 1.45
N GLY A 104 -10.95 -22.02 1.99
CA GLY A 104 -12.06 -22.53 2.78
C GLY A 104 -12.35 -21.69 4.03
N GLU A 105 -11.32 -21.13 4.66
CA GLU A 105 -11.46 -20.35 5.90
C GLU A 105 -11.59 -18.83 5.67
N LEU A 106 -11.02 -18.29 4.59
CA LEU A 106 -10.87 -16.84 4.35
C LEU A 106 -11.51 -16.35 3.05
N GLY A 107 -12.01 -17.25 2.19
CA GLY A 107 -12.49 -16.93 0.85
C GLY A 107 -11.36 -16.82 -0.19
N ALA A 108 -11.69 -16.39 -1.41
CA ALA A 108 -10.83 -16.56 -2.59
C ALA A 108 -9.45 -15.86 -2.53
N GLY A 109 -9.27 -14.85 -1.68
CA GLY A 109 -8.05 -14.04 -1.63
C GLY A 109 -7.90 -13.10 -2.83
N ASN A 110 -6.96 -12.18 -2.74
CA ASN A 110 -6.61 -11.24 -3.78
C ASN A 110 -5.17 -11.49 -4.26
N PHE A 111 -4.87 -11.07 -5.49
CA PHE A 111 -3.51 -11.06 -6.04
C PHE A 111 -3.44 -10.05 -7.19
N ASP A 112 -2.24 -9.49 -7.41
CA ASP A 112 -1.96 -8.63 -8.55
C ASP A 112 -1.68 -9.50 -9.79
N ARG A 113 -2.62 -9.54 -10.74
CA ARG A 113 -2.50 -10.36 -11.97
C ARG A 113 -1.34 -9.92 -12.87
N GLU A 114 -0.93 -8.65 -12.79
CA GLU A 114 0.16 -8.11 -13.59
C GLU A 114 1.51 -8.53 -13.04
N LYS A 115 1.62 -8.73 -11.72
CA LYS A 115 2.89 -9.07 -11.05
C LYS A 115 3.02 -10.53 -10.64
N PHE A 116 1.93 -11.20 -10.31
CA PHE A 116 1.95 -12.52 -9.70
C PHE A 116 1.04 -13.52 -10.40
N PHE A 117 1.39 -14.80 -10.27
CA PHE A 117 0.49 -15.89 -10.58
C PHE A 117 -0.42 -16.20 -9.39
N SER A 118 -1.60 -16.74 -9.70
CA SER A 118 -2.54 -17.25 -8.71
C SER A 118 -2.21 -18.68 -8.32
N PHE A 119 -2.37 -19.03 -7.03
CA PHE A 119 -2.33 -20.43 -6.61
C PHE A 119 -3.49 -21.26 -7.18
N ALA A 120 -4.56 -20.64 -7.67
CA ALA A 120 -5.63 -21.34 -8.37
C ALA A 120 -5.17 -21.90 -9.74
N ASP A 121 -4.11 -21.34 -10.31
CA ASP A 121 -3.56 -21.80 -11.58
C ASP A 121 -2.50 -22.88 -11.34
N ARG A 122 -2.96 -24.14 -11.37
CA ARG A 122 -2.08 -25.28 -11.10
C ARG A 122 -0.92 -25.37 -12.07
N GLN A 123 -1.11 -24.96 -13.33
CA GLN A 123 -0.06 -25.03 -14.34
C GLN A 123 1.04 -24.02 -14.03
N ASN A 124 0.68 -22.77 -13.71
CA ASN A 124 1.65 -21.75 -13.34
C ASN A 124 2.40 -22.07 -12.05
N VAL A 125 1.73 -22.62 -11.03
CA VAL A 125 2.40 -23.10 -9.81
C VAL A 125 3.40 -24.22 -10.13
N ASN A 126 3.02 -25.19 -10.97
CA ASN A 126 3.92 -26.26 -11.42
C ASN A 126 5.13 -25.71 -12.17
N LEU A 127 4.93 -24.71 -13.04
CA LEU A 127 6.01 -24.08 -13.80
C LEU A 127 7.00 -23.38 -12.87
N VAL A 128 6.52 -22.62 -11.89
CA VAL A 128 7.36 -21.97 -10.87
C VAL A 128 8.16 -22.99 -10.06
N ALA A 129 7.58 -24.16 -9.75
CA ALA A 129 8.25 -25.23 -9.02
C ALA A 129 9.30 -26.00 -9.86
N THR A 130 9.08 -26.18 -11.15
CA THR A 130 9.85 -27.17 -11.96
C THR A 130 10.78 -26.57 -13.01
N SER A 131 10.59 -25.32 -13.43
CA SER A 131 11.33 -24.74 -14.57
C SER A 131 12.18 -23.54 -14.14
N PRO A 132 13.47 -23.75 -13.84
CA PRO A 132 14.37 -22.66 -13.55
C PRO A 132 14.57 -21.78 -14.78
N GLY A 133 14.22 -20.49 -14.68
CA GLY A 133 14.38 -19.53 -15.78
C GLY A 133 13.17 -19.39 -16.69
N PHE A 134 11.98 -19.80 -16.26
CA PHE A 134 10.74 -19.43 -16.96
C PHE A 134 10.63 -17.89 -16.99
N GLY A 135 10.73 -17.31 -18.19
CA GLY A 135 11.09 -15.92 -18.46
C GLY A 135 10.07 -14.84 -18.08
N THR A 136 9.17 -15.09 -17.13
CA THR A 136 8.25 -14.06 -16.62
C THR A 136 8.75 -13.37 -15.35
N GLY A 137 9.62 -14.02 -14.56
CA GLY A 137 10.09 -13.50 -13.27
C GLY A 137 8.99 -13.34 -12.20
N LYS A 138 7.80 -13.91 -12.43
CA LYS A 138 6.65 -13.78 -11.54
C LYS A 138 6.62 -14.88 -10.47
N ASP A 139 6.43 -14.47 -9.22
CA ASP A 139 6.15 -15.36 -8.09
C ASP A 139 4.65 -15.71 -8.03
N VAL A 140 4.29 -16.71 -7.23
CA VAL A 140 2.89 -17.03 -6.93
C VAL A 140 2.52 -16.41 -5.60
N VAL A 141 1.49 -15.56 -5.55
CA VAL A 141 1.13 -14.82 -4.33
C VAL A 141 -0.38 -14.69 -4.22
N HIS A 142 -0.90 -14.91 -3.02
CA HIS A 142 -2.26 -14.53 -2.62
C HIS A 142 -2.23 -13.80 -1.29
N TYR A 143 -3.09 -12.81 -1.12
CA TYR A 143 -3.23 -12.06 0.13
C TYR A 143 -4.69 -11.94 0.57
N TRP A 144 -4.89 -11.91 1.89
CA TRP A 144 -6.17 -11.74 2.56
C TRP A 144 -6.06 -10.65 3.61
N SER A 145 -7.12 -9.85 3.75
CA SER A 145 -7.32 -8.96 4.89
C SER A 145 -8.36 -9.62 5.79
N LEU A 146 -7.97 -10.09 6.96
CA LEU A 146 -8.89 -10.74 7.89
C LEU A 146 -9.72 -9.70 8.67
N SER A 147 -9.04 -8.62 9.08
CA SER A 147 -9.58 -7.45 9.76
C SER A 147 -8.71 -6.24 9.41
N ASP A 148 -9.10 -5.04 9.84
CA ASP A 148 -8.35 -3.80 9.59
C ASP A 148 -6.92 -3.84 10.16
N ASP A 149 -6.65 -4.73 11.10
CA ASP A 149 -5.38 -4.88 11.81
C ASP A 149 -4.65 -6.21 11.50
N ILE A 150 -5.17 -7.06 10.60
CA ILE A 150 -4.55 -8.37 10.28
C ILE A 150 -4.55 -8.63 8.77
N SER A 151 -3.36 -8.87 8.23
CA SER A 151 -3.18 -9.39 6.87
C SER A 151 -2.51 -10.76 6.87
N ILE A 152 -2.88 -11.59 5.90
CA ILE A 152 -2.31 -12.91 5.66
C ILE A 152 -1.83 -12.96 4.21
N VAL A 153 -0.60 -13.41 3.97
CA VAL A 153 -0.03 -13.56 2.63
C VAL A 153 0.52 -14.98 2.49
N LEU A 154 0.09 -15.68 1.45
CA LEU A 154 0.71 -16.92 1.01
C LEU A 154 1.55 -16.62 -0.22
N GLN A 155 2.80 -17.06 -0.25
CA GLN A 155 3.66 -16.85 -1.40
C GLN A 155 4.59 -18.04 -1.68
N TYR A 156 4.88 -18.22 -2.96
CA TYR A 156 5.85 -19.19 -3.47
C TYR A 156 6.80 -18.50 -4.44
N CYS A 157 8.06 -18.38 -4.02
CA CYS A 157 9.06 -17.57 -4.71
C CYS A 157 9.97 -18.42 -5.62
N GLN A 158 10.34 -17.86 -6.77
CA GLN A 158 11.33 -18.45 -7.67
C GLN A 158 12.75 -18.34 -7.12
N LYS A 159 13.04 -17.28 -6.35
CA LYS A 159 14.35 -17.00 -5.76
C LYS A 159 14.21 -16.47 -4.32
N PRO A 160 14.84 -17.11 -3.32
CA PRO A 160 15.48 -18.44 -3.38
C PRO A 160 14.49 -19.53 -3.81
N ARG A 161 14.97 -20.55 -4.55
CA ARG A 161 14.10 -21.59 -5.13
C ARG A 161 13.35 -22.36 -4.04
N TYR A 162 12.14 -22.81 -4.38
CA TYR A 162 11.28 -23.63 -3.52
C TYR A 162 10.88 -22.96 -2.20
N GLN A 163 11.07 -21.64 -2.08
CA GLN A 163 10.67 -20.89 -0.91
C GLN A 163 9.16 -20.75 -0.90
N PHE A 164 8.53 -21.48 0.02
CA PHE A 164 7.12 -21.34 0.33
C PHE A 164 6.99 -20.70 1.70
N SER A 165 6.17 -19.66 1.78
CA SER A 165 5.98 -18.95 3.02
C SER A 165 4.54 -18.49 3.21
N LEU A 166 4.12 -18.56 4.46
CA LEU A 166 2.90 -17.95 4.96
C LEU A 166 3.30 -16.83 5.91
N LEU A 167 2.84 -15.62 5.62
CA LEU A 167 3.09 -14.43 6.41
C LEU A 167 1.79 -14.01 7.07
N ILE A 168 1.82 -13.76 8.37
CA ILE A 168 0.70 -13.21 9.13
C ILE A 168 1.19 -11.91 9.77
N THR A 169 0.61 -10.78 9.37
CA THR A 169 1.03 -9.46 9.86
C THR A 169 -0.08 -8.88 10.72
N ARG A 170 0.27 -8.56 11.96
CA ARG A 170 -0.53 -7.68 12.83
C ARG A 170 -0.12 -6.24 12.55
N LEU A 171 -1.02 -5.51 11.92
CA LEU A 171 -0.89 -4.08 11.68
C LEU A 171 -1.32 -3.33 12.95
N ILE A 172 -0.63 -2.25 13.30
CA ILE A 172 -1.17 -1.37 14.32
C ILE A 172 -2.48 -0.78 13.80
N PRO A 173 -3.58 -0.87 14.58
CA PRO A 173 -4.83 -0.24 14.22
C PRO A 173 -4.58 1.24 13.97
N LYS A 174 -4.82 1.69 12.75
CA LYS A 174 -4.75 3.11 12.44
C LYS A 174 -5.89 3.80 13.17
N VAL A 175 -5.54 4.65 14.13
CA VAL A 175 -6.54 5.41 14.88
C VAL A 175 -7.15 6.44 13.93
N ARG A 176 -8.49 6.45 13.85
CA ARG A 176 -9.24 7.45 13.08
C ARG A 176 -8.95 8.84 13.67
N ASP A 177 -8.13 9.62 13.00
CA ASP A 177 -7.77 10.97 13.44
C ASP A 177 -8.43 12.04 12.54
N HIS A 178 -9.46 12.70 13.07
CA HIS A 178 -10.07 13.88 12.47
C HIS A 178 -9.40 15.19 12.94
N SER A 179 -8.65 15.15 14.05
CA SER A 179 -8.18 16.34 14.76
C SER A 179 -7.18 17.16 13.93
N LYS A 180 -6.36 16.49 13.10
CA LYS A 180 -5.39 17.16 12.23
C LYS A 180 -6.05 18.02 11.17
N ARG A 181 -7.10 17.53 10.51
CA ARG A 181 -7.81 18.27 9.44
C ARG A 181 -8.64 19.43 9.98
N ASN A 182 -9.34 19.21 11.10
CA ASN A 182 -10.12 20.27 11.74
C ASN A 182 -9.28 21.49 12.14
N ASN A 183 -7.99 21.29 12.43
CA ASN A 183 -7.09 22.36 12.87
C ASN A 183 -6.18 22.91 11.75
N ASN A 184 -5.85 22.11 10.72
CA ASN A 184 -4.86 22.49 9.70
C ASN A 184 -5.43 22.78 8.31
N GLY A 185 -6.70 22.46 8.07
CA GLY A 185 -7.36 22.64 6.77
C GLY A 185 -7.05 21.52 5.76
N THR A 186 -7.17 21.84 4.47
CA THR A 186 -6.94 20.93 3.34
C THR A 186 -5.89 21.45 2.37
N ILE A 187 -5.35 20.58 1.51
CA ILE A 187 -4.43 20.96 0.43
C ILE A 187 -5.07 21.98 -0.52
N THR A 188 -6.36 21.86 -0.82
CA THR A 188 -7.07 22.80 -1.71
C THR A 188 -7.10 24.23 -1.17
N GLU A 189 -7.11 24.40 0.16
CA GLU A 189 -7.02 25.72 0.81
C GLU A 189 -5.58 26.28 0.81
N ARG A 190 -4.57 25.45 0.53
CA ARG A 190 -3.17 25.85 0.42
C ARG A 190 -2.78 26.23 -1.01
N LEU A 191 -3.63 25.90 -1.99
CA LEU A 191 -3.41 26.31 -3.37
C LEU A 191 -3.65 27.81 -3.51
N SER A 192 -2.75 28.49 -4.20
CA SER A 192 -2.89 29.92 -4.52
C SER A 192 -3.93 30.13 -5.63
N ILE A 193 -4.07 29.15 -6.53
CA ILE A 193 -5.04 29.13 -7.59
C ILE A 193 -6.43 28.86 -7.04
N ASN A 194 -7.36 29.75 -7.39
CA ASN A 194 -8.76 29.54 -7.05
C ASN A 194 -9.40 28.60 -8.08
N ILE A 195 -9.48 27.32 -7.73
CA ILE A 195 -10.12 26.28 -8.56
C ILE A 195 -11.58 26.65 -8.91
N TRP A 196 -12.28 27.42 -8.07
CA TRP A 196 -13.65 27.87 -8.36
C TRP A 196 -13.72 28.81 -9.55
N ASN A 197 -12.78 29.73 -9.66
CA ASN A 197 -12.73 30.64 -10.78
C ASN A 197 -12.45 29.89 -12.09
N LEU A 198 -11.73 28.76 -12.01
CA LEU A 198 -11.52 27.88 -13.16
C LEU A 198 -12.80 27.10 -13.52
N LEU A 199 -13.62 26.77 -12.52
CA LEU A 199 -14.85 26.01 -12.71
C LEU A 199 -16.05 26.87 -13.15
N ASP A 200 -16.01 28.18 -12.92
CA ASP A 200 -17.05 29.11 -13.36
C ASP A 200 -16.83 29.54 -14.83
N SER A 201 -17.89 29.36 -15.62
CA SER A 201 -17.99 29.29 -17.09
C SER A 201 -17.30 30.39 -17.93
N THR A 202 -16.75 31.46 -17.34
CA THR A 202 -16.21 32.62 -18.07
C THR A 202 -14.72 32.54 -18.41
N LEU A 203 -13.94 31.69 -17.73
CA LEU A 203 -12.50 31.49 -18.02
C LEU A 203 -12.20 30.35 -19.01
N TYR A 204 -13.18 29.47 -19.27
CA TYR A 204 -13.04 28.30 -20.13
C TYR A 204 -12.74 28.61 -21.60
N ASN A 205 -13.18 29.77 -22.09
CA ASN A 205 -13.06 30.11 -23.51
C ASN A 205 -11.69 30.70 -23.91
N GLY A 206 -10.75 30.86 -22.98
CA GLY A 206 -9.57 31.69 -23.22
C GLY A 206 -8.19 31.05 -23.04
N LEU A 207 -8.03 29.94 -22.30
CA LEU A 207 -6.72 29.64 -21.69
C LEU A 207 -6.20 28.18 -21.69
N ALA A 208 -6.86 27.20 -22.34
CA ALA A 208 -6.34 25.82 -22.29
C ALA A 208 -6.60 25.03 -23.58
N GLU A 209 -5.66 24.13 -23.91
CA GLU A 209 -5.94 23.00 -24.80
C GLU A 209 -6.96 22.10 -24.09
N SER A 210 -8.22 22.16 -24.53
CA SER A 210 -9.26 21.25 -24.05
C SER A 210 -9.33 20.03 -24.96
N ALA A 211 -9.03 18.85 -24.42
CA ALA A 211 -9.29 17.58 -25.09
C ALA A 211 -10.33 16.79 -24.29
N ILE A 212 -11.27 16.17 -25.00
CA ILE A 212 -12.08 15.11 -24.43
C ILE A 212 -11.21 13.85 -24.52
N ASN A 213 -10.81 13.30 -23.37
CA ASN A 213 -10.05 12.05 -23.37
C ASN A 213 -10.95 10.86 -23.75
N GLU A 214 -10.35 9.68 -23.92
CA GLU A 214 -11.05 8.44 -24.30
C GLU A 214 -12.15 8.00 -23.31
N TYR A 215 -12.21 8.62 -22.13
CA TYR A 215 -13.18 8.35 -21.06
C TYR A 215 -14.30 9.40 -20.98
N GLY A 216 -14.38 10.34 -21.92
CA GLY A 216 -15.42 11.37 -21.93
C GLY A 216 -15.26 12.46 -20.87
N VAL A 217 -14.05 12.66 -20.36
CA VAL A 217 -13.70 13.70 -19.38
C VAL A 217 -13.08 14.89 -20.11
N LEU A 218 -13.47 16.12 -19.76
CA LEU A 218 -12.79 17.32 -20.26
C LEU A 218 -11.55 17.59 -19.40
N GLU A 219 -10.39 17.69 -20.06
CA GLU A 219 -9.13 18.03 -19.41
C GLU A 219 -8.68 19.42 -19.83
N TYR A 220 -8.29 20.24 -18.85
CA TYR A 220 -7.71 21.56 -19.03
C TYR A 220 -6.29 21.54 -18.51
N THR A 221 -5.32 21.78 -19.39
CA THR A 221 -3.91 21.92 -19.01
C THR A 221 -3.57 23.41 -18.92
N LEU A 222 -3.05 23.83 -17.78
CA LEU A 222 -2.73 25.22 -17.45
C LEU A 222 -1.27 25.31 -17.00
N GLU A 223 -0.51 26.22 -17.62
CA GLU A 223 0.76 26.70 -17.06
C GLU A 223 0.45 27.76 -15.99
N LEU A 224 1.11 27.64 -14.84
CA LEU A 224 0.82 28.45 -13.67
C LEU A 224 1.74 29.69 -13.63
N ASP A 225 1.14 30.89 -13.64
CA ASP A 225 1.86 32.17 -13.51
C ASP A 225 2.69 32.27 -12.21
N ARG A 226 2.29 31.53 -11.18
CA ARG A 226 3.00 31.38 -9.91
C ARG A 226 3.05 29.91 -9.54
N LYS A 227 4.20 29.47 -9.03
CA LYS A 227 4.36 28.08 -8.60
C LYS A 227 3.41 27.73 -7.47
N GLU A 228 2.64 26.66 -7.64
CA GLU A 228 1.82 26.10 -6.57
C GLU A 228 2.70 25.32 -5.59
N LEU A 229 2.44 25.50 -4.29
CA LEU A 229 3.25 24.93 -3.21
C LEU A 229 4.76 25.19 -3.38
N ASP A 230 5.13 26.31 -4.02
CA ASP A 230 6.51 26.72 -4.33
C ASP A 230 7.30 25.71 -5.17
N TYR A 231 6.61 24.84 -5.93
CA TYR A 231 7.22 23.81 -6.75
C TYR A 231 6.52 23.61 -8.10
N PHE A 232 5.21 23.37 -8.08
CA PHE A 232 4.46 22.96 -9.26
C PHE A 232 4.25 24.12 -10.22
N THR A 233 4.53 23.88 -11.50
CA THR A 233 4.42 24.91 -12.56
C THR A 233 3.26 24.66 -13.50
N HIS A 234 2.62 23.49 -13.43
CA HIS A 234 1.48 23.14 -14.26
C HIS A 234 0.36 22.52 -13.42
N LEU A 235 -0.86 22.70 -13.93
CA LEU A 235 -2.09 22.13 -13.40
C LEU A 235 -2.86 21.45 -14.55
N ILE A 236 -3.25 20.20 -14.36
CA ILE A 236 -4.30 19.56 -15.16
C ILE A 236 -5.56 19.49 -14.31
N LEU A 237 -6.65 20.07 -14.82
CA LEU A 237 -7.98 19.98 -14.24
C LEU A 237 -8.84 19.07 -15.11
N SER A 238 -9.24 17.92 -14.57
CA SER A 238 -10.10 16.96 -15.28
C SER A 238 -11.52 17.05 -14.72
N VAL A 239 -12.50 17.42 -15.53
CA VAL A 239 -13.90 17.64 -15.13
C VAL A 239 -14.82 16.63 -15.79
N GLY A 240 -15.60 15.91 -14.98
CA GLY A 240 -16.60 14.97 -15.47
C GLY A 240 -17.73 15.68 -16.22
N THR A 241 -18.13 15.13 -17.37
CA THR A 241 -19.15 15.69 -18.27
C THR A 241 -20.59 15.33 -17.91
N GLU A 242 -20.78 14.49 -16.89
CA GLU A 242 -22.10 14.02 -16.48
C GLU A 242 -22.98 15.18 -15.98
N ILE A 243 -24.24 15.22 -16.44
CA ILE A 243 -25.26 16.16 -15.96
C ILE A 243 -25.51 15.88 -14.48
N GLN A 244 -24.98 16.74 -13.61
CA GLN A 244 -25.25 16.65 -12.19
C GLN A 244 -26.62 17.21 -11.86
N ALA A 245 -27.23 16.68 -10.80
CA ALA A 245 -28.46 17.25 -10.24
C ALA A 245 -28.22 18.72 -9.86
N GLU A 246 -29.26 19.54 -10.02
CA GLU A 246 -29.23 20.97 -9.73
C GLU A 246 -28.68 21.23 -8.32
N GLY A 247 -27.64 22.08 -8.22
CA GLY A 247 -26.96 22.40 -6.96
C GLY A 247 -25.84 21.44 -6.53
N LYS A 248 -25.48 20.42 -7.33
CA LYS A 248 -24.31 19.57 -7.05
C LYS A 248 -23.10 19.93 -7.91
N LEU A 249 -21.92 19.90 -7.28
CA LEU A 249 -20.65 20.24 -7.91
C LEU A 249 -20.19 19.12 -8.86
N PRO A 250 -19.72 19.46 -10.09
CA PRO A 250 -19.15 18.46 -11.00
C PRO A 250 -18.03 17.68 -10.30
N ARG A 251 -17.87 16.40 -10.66
CA ARG A 251 -16.70 15.65 -10.18
C ARG A 251 -15.49 16.20 -10.92
N PHE A 252 -14.46 16.58 -10.17
CA PHE A 252 -13.22 17.04 -10.77
C PHE A 252 -11.99 16.50 -10.05
N ASN A 253 -10.91 16.34 -10.82
CA ASN A 253 -9.60 15.92 -10.36
C ASN A 253 -8.59 17.04 -10.64
N ILE A 254 -7.56 17.13 -9.81
CA ILE A 254 -6.48 18.12 -9.92
C ILE A 254 -5.16 17.37 -9.95
N ASP A 255 -4.36 17.60 -10.98
CA ASP A 255 -3.01 17.08 -11.12
C ASP A 255 -2.03 18.25 -11.16
N LEU A 256 -1.20 18.39 -10.12
CA LEU A 256 -0.15 19.41 -10.04
C LEU A 256 1.20 18.78 -10.33
N TYR A 257 1.94 19.30 -11.31
CA TYR A 257 3.21 18.71 -11.74
C TYR A 257 4.25 19.76 -12.17
N HIS A 258 5.49 19.31 -12.30
CA HIS A 258 6.64 20.11 -12.73
C HIS A 258 7.43 19.37 -13.81
N ASN A 259 7.64 20.02 -14.96
CA ASN A 259 8.32 19.43 -16.13
C ASN A 259 9.85 19.54 -16.09
N GLY A 260 10.45 19.66 -14.89
CA GLY A 260 11.89 19.84 -14.71
C GLY A 260 12.50 18.82 -13.75
N SER A 261 13.81 18.92 -13.56
CA SER A 261 14.53 18.05 -12.63
C SER A 261 13.96 18.17 -11.21
N PRO A 262 13.79 17.05 -10.50
CA PRO A 262 13.21 17.06 -9.17
C PRO A 262 14.07 17.84 -8.17
N ASP A 263 13.48 18.83 -7.50
CA ASP A 263 14.09 19.50 -6.35
C ASP A 263 13.66 18.76 -5.07
N ILE A 264 14.52 17.88 -4.58
CA ILE A 264 14.26 17.04 -3.41
C ILE A 264 13.94 17.86 -2.17
N SER A 265 14.54 19.04 -1.98
CA SER A 265 14.23 19.88 -0.83
C SER A 265 12.80 20.40 -0.87
N LYS A 266 12.30 20.75 -2.06
CA LYS A 266 10.92 21.20 -2.26
C LYS A 266 9.92 20.05 -2.16
N ILE A 267 10.23 18.92 -2.79
CA ILE A 267 9.40 17.70 -2.71
C ILE A 267 9.27 17.25 -1.26
N ARG A 268 10.36 17.33 -0.48
CA ARG A 268 10.32 17.03 0.95
C ARG A 268 9.42 17.95 1.74
N SER A 269 9.51 19.26 1.48
CA SER A 269 8.60 20.23 2.09
C SER A 269 7.14 19.92 1.77
N ILE A 270 6.83 19.52 0.54
CA ILE A 270 5.47 19.14 0.12
C ILE A 270 5.02 17.88 0.87
N ALA A 271 5.86 16.85 0.95
CA ALA A 271 5.55 15.62 1.67
C ALA A 271 5.24 15.90 3.15
N GLU A 272 6.09 16.66 3.82
CA GLU A 272 5.93 17.05 5.22
C GLU A 272 4.65 17.88 5.44
N GLN A 273 4.31 18.77 4.50
CA GLN A 273 3.05 19.52 4.54
C GLN A 273 1.82 18.60 4.42
N LEU A 274 1.83 17.64 3.50
CA LEU A 274 0.73 16.68 3.33
C LEU A 274 0.58 15.78 4.56
N ILE A 275 1.70 15.28 5.11
CA ILE A 275 1.71 14.52 6.36
C ILE A 275 1.16 15.36 7.52
N ARG A 276 1.48 16.65 7.59
CA ARG A 276 0.95 17.54 8.63
C ARG A 276 -0.56 17.76 8.48
N LEU A 277 -1.06 17.89 7.25
CA LEU A 277 -2.48 18.06 6.96
C LEU A 277 -3.28 16.78 7.23
N TYR A 278 -2.75 15.63 6.81
CA TYR A 278 -3.51 14.39 6.70
C TYR A 278 -3.08 13.28 7.68
N GLY A 279 -1.94 13.45 8.35
CA GLY A 279 -1.32 12.40 9.16
C GLY A 279 -0.58 11.38 8.30
N THR A 280 -0.44 10.18 8.83
CA THR A 280 0.14 9.04 8.10
C THR A 280 -0.69 8.72 6.87
N ASP A 281 -0.05 8.22 5.82
CA ASP A 281 -0.74 7.79 4.59
C ASP A 281 -1.58 6.51 4.78
N SER A 282 -2.29 6.10 3.73
CA SER A 282 -3.09 4.87 3.68
C SER A 282 -2.26 3.60 3.89
N SER A 283 -0.93 3.67 3.83
CA SER A 283 0.00 2.58 4.17
C SER A 283 0.48 2.66 5.63
N GLY A 284 0.42 3.82 6.26
CA GLY A 284 0.72 4.06 7.68
C GLY A 284 2.01 4.84 7.88
N ASN A 285 2.57 5.36 6.80
CA ASN A 285 3.85 6.02 6.77
C ASN A 285 3.68 7.51 7.09
N GLY A 286 4.43 7.98 8.08
CA GLY A 286 4.40 9.37 8.57
C GLY A 286 5.53 10.24 8.05
N GLU A 287 6.40 9.70 7.20
CA GLU A 287 7.50 10.39 6.52
C GLU A 287 7.84 9.63 5.24
N LEU A 288 8.67 10.19 4.37
CA LEU A 288 9.22 9.49 3.21
C LEU A 288 10.51 8.77 3.62
N GLU A 289 10.62 7.50 3.23
CA GLU A 289 11.74 6.63 3.59
C GLU A 289 12.99 6.94 2.75
N PRO A 290 14.21 6.67 3.26
CA PRO A 290 15.47 6.92 2.54
C PRO A 290 15.48 6.49 1.06
N TYR A 291 15.04 5.27 0.77
CA TYR A 291 15.04 4.74 -0.59
C TYR A 291 14.02 5.41 -1.52
N GLU A 292 12.98 6.02 -0.96
CA GLU A 292 11.98 6.76 -1.74
C GLU A 292 12.57 8.08 -2.22
N TRP A 293 13.41 8.71 -1.40
CA TRP A 293 14.20 9.87 -1.82
C TRP A 293 15.15 9.51 -2.96
N ASP A 294 15.83 8.38 -2.85
CA ASP A 294 16.76 7.93 -3.89
C ASP A 294 16.03 7.76 -5.24
N LYS A 295 14.86 7.10 -5.23
CA LYS A 295 14.03 6.93 -6.43
C LYS A 295 13.59 8.26 -7.03
N ILE A 296 13.08 9.18 -6.20
CA ILE A 296 12.64 10.50 -6.68
C ILE A 296 13.84 11.29 -7.22
N ASN A 297 14.98 11.24 -6.54
CA ASN A 297 16.20 11.98 -6.89
C ASN A 297 16.80 11.47 -8.22
N ASN A 298 16.71 10.17 -8.46
CA ASN A 298 17.15 9.54 -9.71
C ASN A 298 16.13 9.69 -10.85
N ASN A 299 15.04 10.43 -10.64
CA ASN A 299 13.91 10.55 -11.57
C ASN A 299 13.29 9.18 -11.94
N GLU A 300 13.33 8.21 -11.03
CA GLU A 300 12.74 6.89 -11.23
C GLU A 300 11.24 6.90 -10.95
N PHE A 301 10.51 5.97 -11.58
CA PHE A 301 9.09 5.79 -11.31
C PHE A 301 8.84 5.45 -9.84
N TRP A 302 7.98 6.22 -9.18
CA TRP A 302 7.64 6.02 -7.77
C TRP A 302 6.18 6.40 -7.53
N THR A 303 5.44 5.56 -6.81
CA THR A 303 4.04 5.80 -6.42
C THR A 303 3.90 5.50 -4.94
N GLY A 304 4.45 6.36 -4.08
CA GLY A 304 4.71 5.96 -2.69
C GLY A 304 3.79 6.50 -1.62
N ARG A 305 3.05 7.61 -1.85
CA ARG A 305 2.17 8.15 -0.80
C ARG A 305 0.77 8.39 -1.31
N THR A 306 -0.20 7.74 -0.68
CA THR A 306 -1.62 7.93 -0.99
C THR A 306 -2.39 8.07 0.31
N TRP A 307 -3.22 9.10 0.41
CA TRP A 307 -4.23 9.24 1.45
C TRP A 307 -5.60 9.03 0.84
N GLU A 308 -6.16 7.84 1.02
CA GLU A 308 -7.50 7.48 0.58
C GLU A 308 -8.50 7.80 1.68
N PHE A 309 -9.60 8.47 1.35
CA PHE A 309 -10.62 8.85 2.32
C PHE A 309 -11.97 8.25 1.95
N ASN A 310 -12.68 7.72 2.94
CA ASN A 310 -14.02 7.18 2.75
C ASN A 310 -15.09 8.29 2.75
N ARG A 311 -16.37 7.93 2.55
CA ARG A 311 -17.51 8.88 2.58
C ARG A 311 -17.73 9.61 3.90
N SER A 312 -17.14 9.12 5.01
CA SER A 312 -17.12 9.84 6.29
C SER A 312 -15.86 10.71 6.44
N HIS A 313 -15.08 10.86 5.37
CA HIS A 313 -13.84 11.62 5.31
C HIS A 313 -12.81 11.17 6.34
N VAL A 314 -12.82 9.89 6.65
CA VAL A 314 -11.80 9.19 7.45
C VAL A 314 -10.83 8.54 6.49
N LEU A 315 -9.55 8.49 6.85
CA LEU A 315 -8.58 7.69 6.11
C LEU A 315 -9.11 6.25 6.00
N ARG A 316 -9.16 5.71 4.80
CA ARG A 316 -9.69 4.37 4.54
C ARG A 316 -8.82 3.34 5.23
N HIS A 317 -9.47 2.47 5.99
CA HIS A 317 -8.80 1.37 6.70
C HIS A 317 -9.26 0.03 6.17
N ASN A 318 -10.52 -0.07 5.75
CA ASN A 318 -11.09 -1.28 5.21
C ASN A 318 -11.22 -1.21 3.67
N PRO A 319 -10.76 -2.23 2.92
CA PRO A 319 -10.99 -2.29 1.49
C PRO A 319 -12.47 -2.27 1.06
N GLN A 320 -13.40 -2.62 1.96
CA GLN A 320 -14.85 -2.53 1.72
C GLN A 320 -15.40 -1.10 1.88
N ASP A 321 -14.66 -0.21 2.55
CA ASP A 321 -15.10 1.19 2.67
C ASP A 321 -15.08 1.84 1.29
N GLU A 322 -16.18 2.50 0.97
CA GLU A 322 -16.29 3.25 -0.27
C GLU A 322 -15.44 4.52 -0.22
N ILE A 323 -14.50 4.65 -1.16
CA ILE A 323 -13.64 5.82 -1.32
C ILE A 323 -14.48 7.00 -1.81
N ALA A 324 -14.37 8.13 -1.12
CA ALA A 324 -14.94 9.40 -1.56
C ALA A 324 -13.95 10.22 -2.38
N TYR A 325 -12.69 10.28 -1.96
CA TYR A 325 -11.61 11.01 -2.62
C TYR A 325 -10.25 10.47 -2.15
N TYR A 326 -9.19 10.80 -2.88
CA TYR A 326 -7.83 10.52 -2.41
C TYR A 326 -6.85 11.57 -2.88
N ILE A 327 -5.73 11.65 -2.17
CA ILE A 327 -4.58 12.49 -2.50
C ILE A 327 -3.41 11.55 -2.71
N ARG A 328 -2.68 11.70 -3.81
CA ARG A 328 -1.53 10.85 -4.14
C ARG A 328 -0.34 11.69 -4.53
N MET A 329 0.84 11.23 -4.12
CA MET A 329 2.12 11.70 -4.62
C MET A 329 2.73 10.60 -5.48
N ASP A 330 3.21 11.00 -6.64
CA ASP A 330 3.88 10.12 -7.58
C ASP A 330 5.06 10.82 -8.26
N ASN A 331 6.02 10.04 -8.73
CA ASN A 331 7.08 10.48 -9.62
C ASN A 331 6.95 9.64 -10.90
N MET A 332 6.60 10.29 -12.00
CA MET A 332 6.37 9.64 -13.29
C MET A 332 7.65 9.61 -14.15
N GLY A 333 8.81 9.94 -13.56
CA GLY A 333 10.09 10.03 -14.25
C GLY A 333 10.05 11.05 -15.39
N ASP A 334 10.62 10.68 -16.54
CA ASP A 334 10.74 11.56 -17.71
C ASP A 334 9.41 11.97 -18.35
N LEU A 335 8.27 11.38 -17.97
CA LEU A 335 6.96 11.71 -18.54
C LEU A 335 6.40 13.03 -17.98
N GLN A 336 6.33 13.16 -16.65
CA GLN A 336 5.70 14.30 -15.97
C GLN A 336 6.41 14.69 -14.66
N GLY A 337 7.53 14.04 -14.32
CA GLY A 337 8.26 14.25 -13.09
C GLY A 337 7.41 13.99 -11.84
N PHE A 338 7.72 14.72 -10.77
CA PHE A 338 6.99 14.64 -9.51
C PHE A 338 5.63 15.33 -9.61
N LYS A 339 4.59 14.62 -9.16
CA LYS A 339 3.19 15.00 -9.27
C LYS A 339 2.45 14.80 -7.95
N VAL A 340 1.51 15.71 -7.67
CA VAL A 340 0.46 15.55 -6.67
C VAL A 340 -0.89 15.50 -7.36
N THR A 341 -1.61 14.40 -7.15
CA THR A 341 -2.95 14.16 -7.67
C THR A 341 -3.98 14.27 -6.54
N ILE A 342 -5.07 14.99 -6.78
CA ILE A 342 -6.26 15.04 -5.92
C ILE A 342 -7.44 14.54 -6.76
N VAL A 343 -7.94 13.34 -6.43
CA VAL A 343 -9.09 12.75 -7.14
C VAL A 343 -10.38 13.02 -6.41
N SER A 344 -11.43 13.37 -7.15
CA SER A 344 -12.74 13.80 -6.61
C SER A 344 -12.59 14.96 -5.64
N ALA A 345 -11.84 15.98 -6.03
CA ALA A 345 -11.55 17.17 -5.23
C ALA A 345 -12.81 17.94 -4.82
N ASN A 346 -13.92 17.79 -5.56
CA ASN A 346 -15.24 18.29 -5.14
C ASN A 346 -15.68 17.73 -3.77
N LYS A 347 -15.38 16.46 -3.46
CA LYS A 347 -15.69 15.86 -2.15
C LYS A 347 -14.84 16.39 -1.01
N LEU A 348 -13.61 16.79 -1.31
CA LEU A 348 -12.77 17.47 -0.33
C LEU A 348 -13.36 18.85 0.04
N TYR A 349 -14.03 19.50 -0.89
CA TYR A 349 -14.64 20.81 -0.68
C TYR A 349 -15.98 20.77 0.06
N GLU A 350 -16.86 19.82 -0.26
CA GLU A 350 -18.16 19.61 0.41
C GLU A 350 -18.04 19.43 1.95
N LEU A 351 -16.84 19.14 2.46
CA LEU A 351 -16.56 19.01 3.90
C LEU A 351 -16.57 20.33 4.68
N PHE A 352 -16.21 21.42 4.04
CA PHE A 352 -15.85 22.68 4.71
C PHE A 352 -16.78 23.85 4.33
N THR A 353 -17.79 23.57 3.49
CA THR A 353 -18.94 24.43 3.17
C THR A 353 -20.22 23.76 3.61
#